data_AF-A0A522PR06-F1
#
_entry.id   AF-A0A522PR06-F1
#
_cell.length_a   1.000
_cell.length_b   1.000
_cell.length_c   1.000
_cell.angle_alpha   90.00
_cell.angle_beta   90.00
_cell.angle_gamma   90.00
#
_symmetry.space_group_name_H-M   'P 1'
#
loop_
_entity.id
_entity.type
_entity.pdbx_description
1 polymer ?
#
loop_
_entity_poly.entity_id
_entity_poly.type
_entity_poly.pdbx_seq_one_letter_code
_entity_poly.pdbx_strand_id
1 'polypeptide(L)'
;MKYQIITPAGLAEISDILRQKHKTFLNVAPTAEQLSAWAAEAEFQLGEGNPASIEIKARDHINGWAQDFNLSAAAVEWAGEDDEDEAE
;
A
#
# COMPACT_ATOMS: atom_id res chain seq x y z
N MET A 1 4.39 15.24 14.35
CA MET A 1 3.30 15.06 13.35
C MET A 1 3.21 13.59 13.03
N LYS A 2 2.14 12.93 13.46
CA LYS A 2 1.88 11.51 13.21
C LYS A 2 1.42 11.31 11.77
N TYR A 3 2.04 10.38 11.06
CA TYR A 3 1.63 9.94 9.72
C TYR A 3 1.50 8.42 9.72
N GLN A 4 0.76 7.86 8.75
CA GLN A 4 0.61 6.42 8.63
C GLN A 4 1.49 5.91 7.49
N ILE A 5 2.14 4.76 7.70
CA ILE A 5 3.00 4.10 6.71
C ILE A 5 2.55 2.68 6.44
N ILE A 6 2.98 2.14 5.31
CA ILE A 6 2.77 0.73 4.97
C ILE A 6 3.82 -0.14 5.64
N THR A 7 3.35 -1.14 6.38
CA THR A 7 4.19 -2.09 7.11
C THR A 7 4.78 -3.16 6.18
N PRO A 8 5.76 -3.96 6.64
CA PRO A 8 6.18 -5.15 5.91
C PRO A 8 5.04 -6.15 5.61
N ALA A 9 4.04 -6.25 6.49
CA ALA A 9 2.85 -7.06 6.24
C ALA A 9 2.00 -6.47 5.11
N GLY A 10 1.88 -5.14 5.04
CA GLY A 10 1.23 -4.46 3.93
C GLY A 10 1.95 -4.64 2.59
N LEU A 11 3.29 -4.63 2.58
CA LEU A 11 4.06 -4.96 1.37
C LEU A 11 3.81 -6.39 0.89
N ALA A 12 3.66 -7.35 1.82
CA ALA A 12 3.30 -8.72 1.47
C ALA A 12 1.88 -8.81 0.88
N GLU A 13 0.92 -8.10 1.48
CA GLU A 13 -0.46 -8.03 0.98
C GLU A 13 -0.54 -7.42 -0.42
N ILE A 14 0.15 -6.30 -0.66
CA ILE A 14 0.30 -5.68 -1.99
C ILE A 14 0.90 -6.67 -2.98
N SER A 15 1.98 -7.37 -2.62
CA SER A 15 2.62 -8.38 -3.47
C SER A 15 1.63 -9.48 -3.86
N ASP A 16 0.85 -9.99 -2.91
CA ASP A 16 -0.15 -11.04 -3.16
C ASP A 16 -1.29 -10.56 -4.06
N ILE A 17 -1.76 -9.33 -3.89
CA ILE A 17 -2.77 -8.72 -4.77
C ILE A 17 -2.21 -8.63 -6.20
N LEU A 18 -1.01 -8.08 -6.36
CA LEU A 18 -0.36 -7.93 -7.65
C LEU A 18 -0.18 -9.28 -8.36
N ARG A 19 0.29 -10.30 -7.66
CA ARG A 19 0.48 -11.64 -8.22
C ARG A 19 -0.82 -12.33 -8.63
N GLN A 20 -1.94 -11.94 -8.03
CA GLN A 20 -3.25 -12.51 -8.37
C GLN A 20 -3.99 -11.72 -9.46
N LYS A 21 -3.75 -10.40 -9.57
CA LYS A 21 -4.61 -9.49 -10.33
C LYS A 21 -3.90 -8.67 -11.40
N HIS A 22 -2.58 -8.52 -11.32
CA HIS A 22 -1.80 -7.70 -12.25
C HIS A 22 -1.08 -8.59 -13.28
N LYS A 23 -1.30 -8.34 -14.58
CA LYS A 23 -0.78 -9.14 -15.70
C LYS A 23 0.73 -9.38 -15.63
N THR A 24 1.51 -8.34 -15.34
CA THR A 24 2.98 -8.43 -15.24
C THR A 24 3.45 -9.35 -14.12
N PHE A 25 2.75 -9.40 -12.99
CA PHE A 25 3.21 -10.06 -11.77
C PHE A 25 2.64 -11.47 -11.58
N LEU A 26 1.85 -11.96 -12.53
CA LEU A 26 1.28 -13.32 -12.48
C LEU A 26 2.34 -14.42 -12.31
N ASN A 27 3.46 -14.28 -13.01
CA ASN A 27 4.52 -15.29 -13.05
C ASN A 27 5.88 -14.79 -12.54
N VAL A 28 5.96 -13.52 -12.15
CA VAL A 28 7.21 -12.86 -11.74
C VAL A 28 6.93 -12.05 -10.48
N ALA A 29 7.72 -12.27 -9.44
CA ALA A 29 7.58 -11.52 -8.20
C ALA A 29 7.93 -10.04 -8.43
N PRO A 30 7.15 -9.08 -7.88
CA PRO A 30 7.54 -7.68 -7.86
C PRO A 30 8.89 -7.48 -7.17
N THR A 31 9.71 -6.56 -7.68
CA THR A 31 10.93 -6.13 -6.99
C THR A 31 10.58 -5.28 -5.77
N ALA A 32 11.53 -5.11 -4.85
CA ALA A 32 11.35 -4.23 -3.70
C ALA A 32 11.00 -2.79 -4.11
N GLU A 33 11.67 -2.26 -5.14
CA GLU A 33 11.39 -0.92 -5.68
C GLU A 33 9.97 -0.80 -6.24
N GLN A 34 9.48 -1.83 -6.94
CA GLN A 34 8.10 -1.85 -7.43
C GLN A 34 7.11 -1.88 -6.27
N LEU A 35 7.36 -2.69 -5.23
CA LEU A 35 6.50 -2.72 -4.04
C LEU A 35 6.50 -1.38 -3.30
N SER A 36 7.65 -0.70 -3.18
CA SER A 36 7.72 0.64 -2.58
C SER A 36 6.91 1.68 -3.36
N ALA A 37 6.89 1.60 -4.70
CA ALA A 37 6.05 2.50 -5.51
C ALA A 37 4.55 2.27 -5.27
N TRP A 38 4.12 1.02 -5.13
CA TRP A 38 2.73 0.68 -4.78
C TRP A 38 2.37 1.04 -3.33
N ALA A 39 3.32 0.88 -2.40
CA ALA A 39 3.13 1.33 -1.02
C ALA A 39 2.96 2.85 -0.96
N ALA A 40 3.76 3.62 -1.70
CA ALA A 40 3.64 5.08 -1.76
C ALA A 40 2.25 5.54 -2.26
N GLU A 41 1.61 4.78 -3.15
CA GLU A 41 0.22 5.05 -3.55
C GLU A 41 -0.76 4.85 -2.39
N ALA A 42 -0.62 3.76 -1.63
CA ALA A 42 -1.47 3.50 -0.47
C ALA A 42 -1.24 4.53 0.67
N GLU A 43 0.00 4.95 0.88
CA GLU A 43 0.35 6.03 1.84
C GLU A 43 -0.21 7.38 1.39
N PHE A 44 -0.21 7.65 0.09
CA PHE A 44 -0.87 8.83 -0.45
C PHE A 44 -2.37 8.83 -0.15
N GLN A 45 -3.05 7.69 -0.32
CA GLN A 45 -4.48 7.57 0.03
C GLN A 45 -4.73 7.83 1.53
N LEU A 46 -3.87 7.28 2.41
CA LEU A 46 -3.94 7.56 3.85
C LEU A 46 -3.77 9.05 4.16
N GLY A 47 -2.84 9.73 3.48
CA GLY A 47 -2.62 11.17 3.61
C GLY A 47 -3.83 12.01 3.19
N GLU A 48 -4.62 11.53 2.24
CA GLU A 48 -5.87 12.16 1.80
C GLU A 48 -7.07 11.82 2.73
N GLY A 49 -6.85 11.06 3.79
CA GLY A 49 -7.89 10.62 4.73
C GLY A 49 -8.73 9.44 4.24
N ASN A 50 -8.30 8.76 3.17
CA ASN A 50 -8.92 7.54 2.66
C ASN A 50 -8.32 6.30 3.36
N PRO A 51 -9.01 5.14 3.29
CA PRO A 51 -8.39 3.88 3.63
C PRO A 51 -7.14 3.61 2.77
N ALA A 52 -6.16 2.89 3.31
CA ALA A 52 -5.02 2.43 2.52
C ALA A 52 -5.52 1.53 1.37
N SER A 53 -5.24 1.93 0.13
CA SER A 53 -5.66 1.18 -1.05
C SER A 53 -4.70 1.35 -2.22
N ILE A 54 -4.69 0.39 -3.13
CA ILE A 54 -4.02 0.48 -4.43
C ILE A 54 -5.02 0.29 -5.58
N GLU A 55 -4.81 1.00 -6.69
CA GLU A 55 -5.59 0.82 -7.93
C GLU A 55 -4.80 0.01 -8.97
N ILE A 56 -5.32 -1.13 -9.39
CA ILE A 56 -4.81 -1.77 -10.61
C ILE A 56 -5.61 -1.28 -11.81
N LYS A 57 -4.94 -0.54 -12.71
CA LYS A 57 -5.54 0.01 -13.92
C LYS A 57 -6.05 -1.09 -14.86
N ALA A 58 -7.12 -0.79 -15.61
CA ALA A 58 -7.75 -1.72 -16.55
C ALA A 58 -6.78 -2.40 -17.54
N ARG A 59 -5.80 -1.64 -18.04
CA ARG A 59 -4.79 -2.17 -18.98
C ARG A 59 -3.90 -3.23 -18.33
N ASP A 60 -3.67 -3.13 -17.03
CA ASP A 60 -2.74 -3.94 -16.25
C ASP A 60 -3.47 -5.06 -15.48
N HIS A 61 -4.77 -4.92 -15.19
CA HIS A 61 -5.59 -5.93 -14.54
C HIS A 61 -5.88 -7.13 -15.46
N ILE A 62 -5.85 -8.35 -14.92
CA ILE A 62 -6.11 -9.61 -15.67
C ILE A 62 -7.49 -9.70 -16.34
N ASN A 63 -8.44 -8.89 -15.90
CA ASN A 63 -9.84 -8.94 -16.32
C ASN A 63 -10.22 -7.75 -17.23
N GLY A 64 -9.31 -6.77 -17.42
CA GLY A 64 -9.55 -5.64 -18.31
C GLY A 64 -10.38 -4.49 -17.73
N TRP A 65 -10.58 -4.42 -16.41
CA TRP A 65 -11.22 -3.28 -15.73
C TRP A 65 -10.36 -2.78 -14.57
N ALA A 66 -10.50 -1.49 -14.25
CA ALA A 66 -9.85 -0.91 -13.08
C ALA A 66 -10.49 -1.47 -11.81
N GLN A 67 -9.68 -1.72 -10.79
CA GLN A 67 -10.16 -2.21 -9.50
C GLN A 67 -9.27 -1.68 -8.37
N ASP A 68 -9.92 -1.11 -7.37
CA ASP A 68 -9.31 -0.73 -6.10
C ASP A 68 -9.28 -1.90 -5.13
N PHE A 69 -8.18 -2.01 -4.39
CA PHE A 69 -7.99 -3.00 -3.34
C PHE A 69 -7.62 -2.30 -2.04
N ASN A 70 -8.52 -2.36 -1.06
CA ASN A 70 -8.23 -1.89 0.29
C ASN A 70 -7.30 -2.87 1.00
N LEU A 71 -6.29 -2.33 1.67
CA LEU A 71 -5.39 -3.10 2.50
C LEU A 71 -5.98 -3.31 3.89
N SER A 72 -5.56 -4.38 4.55
CA SER A 72 -5.98 -4.69 5.91
C SER A 72 -5.48 -3.67 6.94
N ALA A 73 -6.10 -3.65 8.12
CA ALA A 73 -5.62 -2.81 9.23
C ALA A 73 -4.20 -3.19 9.69
N ALA A 74 -3.76 -4.44 9.48
CA ALA A 74 -2.41 -4.89 9.80
C ALA A 74 -1.36 -4.37 8.79
N ALA A 75 -1.79 -3.89 7.62
CA ALA A 75 -0.93 -3.32 6.60
C ALA A 75 -0.44 -1.90 6.96
N VAL A 76 -1.03 -1.26 7.98
CA VAL A 76 -0.80 0.15 8.29
C VAL A 76 -0.33 0.30 9.73
N GLU A 77 0.67 1.13 9.94
CA GLU A 77 1.09 1.56 11.29
C GLU A 77 1.27 3.07 11.36
N TRP A 78 1.21 3.62 12.58
CA TRP A 78 1.53 5.02 12.83
C TRP A 78 3.04 5.20 12.94
N ALA A 79 3.59 6.14 12.16
CA ALA A 79 4.95 6.61 12.23
C ALA A 79 5.01 8.04 12.79
N GLY A 80 6.01 8.29 13.64
CA GLY A 80 6.30 9.58 14.26
C GLY A 80 6.04 9.62 15.76
N GLU A 81 7.01 10.15 16.50
CA GLU A 81 6.88 10.53 17.91
C GLU A 81 6.11 11.87 18.02
N ASP A 82 5.13 11.92 18.91
CA ASP A 82 4.79 13.17 19.57
C ASP A 82 5.83 13.33 20.68
N ASP A 83 6.94 14.00 20.39
CA ASP A 83 7.69 14.72 21.42
C ASP A 83 6.85 15.95 21.81
N GLU A 84 5.82 15.75 22.62
CA GLU A 84 5.22 16.83 23.40
C GLU A 84 5.21 16.44 24.89
N ASP A 85 6.01 17.21 25.63
CA ASP A 85 5.99 17.48 27.07
C ASP A 85 6.74 16.53 28.04
N GLU A 86 8.08 16.61 28.06
CA GLU A 86 8.77 16.74 29.35
C GLU A 86 8.55 18.17 29.88
N ALA A 87 7.38 18.40 30.46
CA ALA A 87 7.16 19.48 31.41
C ALA A 87 7.15 18.87 32.82
N GLU A 88 8.25 19.03 33.55
CA GLU A 88 8.31 19.59 34.92
C GLU A 88 9.76 19.69 35.44
#